data_AF-A0A4V2X3F1-F1
#
_entry.id   AF-A0A4V2X3F1-F1
#
_cell.length_a   1.000
_cell.length_b   1.000
_cell.length_c   1.000
_cell.angle_alpha   90.00
_cell.angle_beta   90.00
_cell.angle_gamma   90.00
#
_symmetry.space_group_name_H-M   'P 1'
#
loop_
_entity.id
_entity.type
_entity.pdbx_description
1 polymer ?
#
loop_
_entity_poly.entity_id
_entity_poly.type
_entity_poly.pdbx_seq_one_letter_code
_entity_poly.pdbx_strand_id
1 'polypeptide(L)'
;MKLGRQFLPSRQQVIYGYTDKMLNETAMNANSFAMHVAEQYFAMTAPHRHDKKAVPLRLGHGDDLADALKANGQALRRYMDGKVKTLPADLEDAWVLSLPEPYRSDCERDLAARRGLLPIRLSLIAGDADTAGIGVLMVEFGSLVSALTPATADGVIDERDRPHAKTIIDRCNDVVIAALTIQRRFVALLGGGA
;
A
#
# COMPACT_ATOMS: atom_id res chain seq x y z
N MET A 1 22.74 -11.47 7.76
CA MET A 1 21.36 -11.96 7.55
C MET A 1 21.41 -13.18 6.65
N LYS A 2 21.11 -14.39 7.16
CA LYS A 2 21.08 -15.61 6.34
C LYS A 2 19.87 -15.52 5.41
N LEU A 3 20.11 -15.30 4.12
CA LEU A 3 19.13 -15.41 3.03
C LEU A 3 18.80 -16.90 2.78
N GLY A 4 18.35 -17.63 3.81
CA GLY A 4 17.72 -18.91 3.60
C GLY A 4 16.46 -18.70 2.77
N ARG A 5 16.09 -19.66 1.90
CA ARG A 5 14.77 -19.68 1.22
C ARG A 5 13.67 -19.77 2.29
N GLN A 6 13.34 -18.65 2.90
CA GLN A 6 12.16 -18.49 3.73
C GLN A 6 10.99 -18.43 2.76
N PHE A 7 10.00 -19.31 2.94
CA PHE A 7 8.76 -19.20 2.19
C PHE A 7 8.14 -17.85 2.54
N LEU A 8 8.20 -16.90 1.60
CA LEU A 8 7.47 -15.65 1.75
C LEU A 8 5.98 -15.99 1.84
N PRO A 9 5.20 -15.33 2.73
CA PRO A 9 3.75 -15.53 2.79
C PRO A 9 3.17 -15.36 1.38
N SER A 10 2.04 -15.98 1.04
CA SER A 10 1.35 -15.72 -0.24
C SER A 10 0.85 -14.27 -0.34
N ARG A 11 0.55 -13.76 -1.55
CA ARG A 11 0.09 -12.36 -1.74
C ARG A 11 -1.15 -12.08 -0.92
N GLN A 12 -2.12 -12.99 -1.01
CA GLN A 12 -3.36 -12.94 -0.24
C GLN A 12 -3.11 -12.94 1.28
N GLN A 13 -2.15 -13.71 1.80
CA GLN A 13 -1.83 -13.70 3.23
C GLN A 13 -1.29 -12.35 3.71
N VAL A 14 -0.51 -11.64 2.88
CA VAL A 14 -0.04 -10.28 3.21
C VAL A 14 -1.25 -9.34 3.34
N ILE A 15 -2.14 -9.35 2.35
CA ILE A 15 -3.33 -8.49 2.30
C ILE A 15 -4.26 -8.77 3.48
N TYR A 16 -4.51 -10.05 3.78
CA TYR A 16 -5.36 -10.44 4.90
C TYR A 16 -4.73 -10.05 6.23
N GLY A 17 -3.41 -10.23 6.40
CA GLY A 17 -2.70 -9.82 7.62
C GLY A 17 -2.83 -8.32 7.91
N TYR A 18 -2.70 -7.47 6.89
CA TYR A 18 -2.93 -6.03 7.05
C TYR A 18 -4.40 -5.66 7.27
N THR A 19 -5.33 -6.41 6.66
CA THR A 19 -6.76 -6.24 6.90
C THR A 19 -7.13 -6.59 8.34
N ASP A 20 -6.66 -7.73 8.85
CA ASP A 20 -6.85 -8.15 10.25
C ASP A 20 -6.25 -7.14 11.21
N LYS A 21 -5.02 -6.69 10.94
CA LYS A 21 -4.36 -5.67 11.75
C LYS A 21 -5.17 -4.38 11.82
N MET A 22 -5.64 -3.88 10.67
CA MET A 22 -6.50 -2.71 10.59
C MET A 22 -7.81 -2.89 11.36
N LEU A 23 -8.50 -4.03 11.21
CA LEU A 23 -9.76 -4.29 11.90
C LEU A 23 -9.59 -4.43 13.42
N ASN A 24 -8.45 -4.94 13.89
CA ASN A 24 -8.18 -5.13 15.30
C ASN A 24 -7.68 -3.85 16.00
N GLU A 25 -6.91 -3.02 15.30
CA GLU A 25 -6.32 -1.80 15.85
C GLU A 25 -7.24 -0.57 15.73
N THR A 26 -8.31 -0.66 14.93
CA THR A 26 -9.25 0.45 14.68
C THR A 26 -10.69 0.06 15.01
N ALA A 27 -11.58 1.05 15.14
CA ALA A 27 -13.01 0.82 15.28
C ALA A 27 -13.72 0.59 13.91
N MET A 28 -12.98 0.19 12.87
CA MET A 28 -13.54 0.04 11.53
C MET A 28 -14.51 -1.14 11.46
N ASN A 29 -15.69 -0.90 10.90
CA ASN A 29 -16.70 -1.94 10.72
C ASN A 29 -16.35 -2.82 9.50
N ALA A 30 -16.22 -4.13 9.71
CA ALA A 30 -15.88 -5.08 8.66
C ALA A 30 -16.88 -5.13 7.49
N ASN A 31 -18.18 -4.93 7.74
CA ASN A 31 -19.17 -4.90 6.66
C ASN A 31 -19.05 -3.61 5.85
N SER A 32 -18.83 -2.47 6.51
CA SER A 32 -18.59 -1.19 5.83
C SER A 32 -17.30 -1.23 5.00
N PHE A 33 -16.23 -1.80 5.56
CA PHE A 33 -14.98 -2.04 4.83
C PHE A 33 -15.21 -2.95 3.61
N ALA A 34 -15.95 -4.05 3.77
CA ALA A 34 -16.26 -4.95 2.66
C ALA A 34 -17.11 -4.26 1.56
N MET A 35 -17.99 -3.33 1.92
CA MET A 35 -18.68 -2.50 0.94
C MET A 35 -17.72 -1.58 0.21
N HIS A 36 -16.80 -0.93 0.93
CA HIS A 36 -15.79 -0.08 0.29
C HIS A 36 -14.91 -0.86 -0.69
N VAL A 37 -14.51 -2.09 -0.35
CA VAL A 37 -13.81 -3.01 -1.27
C VAL A 37 -14.66 -3.32 -2.50
N ALA A 38 -15.96 -3.55 -2.32
CA ALA A 38 -16.87 -3.79 -3.44
C ALA A 38 -16.95 -2.57 -4.36
N GLU A 39 -17.21 -1.37 -3.81
CA GLU A 39 -17.25 -0.11 -4.55
C GLU A 39 -15.96 0.09 -5.37
N GLN A 40 -14.80 -0.10 -4.74
CA GLN A 40 -13.50 0.02 -5.40
C GLN A 40 -13.34 -1.01 -6.53
N TYR A 41 -13.73 -2.27 -6.30
CA TYR A 41 -13.68 -3.33 -7.32
C TYR A 41 -14.55 -3.00 -8.53
N PHE A 42 -15.80 -2.59 -8.31
CA PHE A 42 -16.72 -2.24 -9.39
C PHE A 42 -16.30 -0.98 -10.15
N ALA A 43 -15.63 -0.02 -9.49
CA ALA A 43 -15.08 1.17 -10.12
C ALA A 43 -13.83 0.88 -10.99
N MET A 44 -13.02 -0.10 -10.59
CA MET A 44 -11.75 -0.44 -11.28
C MET A 44 -11.90 -1.49 -12.39
N THR A 45 -13.01 -2.23 -12.40
CA THR A 45 -13.21 -3.33 -13.35
C THR A 45 -14.31 -3.03 -14.37
N ALA A 46 -14.08 -3.42 -15.62
CA ALA A 46 -15.06 -3.21 -16.69
C ALA A 46 -16.34 -4.02 -16.43
N PRO A 47 -17.55 -3.47 -16.73
CA PRO A 47 -18.82 -4.13 -16.42
C PRO A 47 -18.98 -5.58 -16.90
N HIS A 48 -18.44 -5.90 -18.07
CA HIS A 48 -18.51 -7.25 -18.65
C HIS A 48 -17.65 -8.28 -17.90
N ARG A 49 -16.78 -7.85 -16.97
CA ARG A 49 -15.95 -8.73 -16.12
C ARG A 49 -16.56 -8.99 -14.75
N HIS A 50 -17.71 -8.38 -14.43
CA HIS A 50 -18.39 -8.53 -13.15
C HIS A 50 -19.08 -9.90 -13.06
N ASP A 51 -18.30 -10.97 -12.90
CA ASP A 51 -18.81 -12.32 -12.68
C ASP A 51 -18.97 -12.58 -11.18
N LYS A 52 -20.23 -12.64 -10.73
CA LYS A 52 -20.61 -12.93 -9.33
C LYS A 52 -20.13 -14.29 -8.85
N LYS A 53 -19.84 -15.25 -9.73
CA LYS A 53 -19.26 -16.55 -9.36
C LYS A 53 -17.78 -16.44 -9.02
N ALA A 54 -17.05 -15.57 -9.74
CA ALA A 54 -15.64 -15.33 -9.51
C ALA A 54 -15.41 -14.37 -8.33
N VAL A 55 -16.17 -13.28 -8.26
CA VAL A 55 -16.11 -12.26 -7.21
C VAL A 55 -17.52 -12.06 -6.63
N PRO A 56 -17.85 -12.69 -5.49
CA PRO A 56 -19.20 -12.67 -4.92
C PRO A 56 -19.48 -11.38 -4.13
N LEU A 57 -19.19 -10.22 -4.72
CA LEU A 57 -19.48 -8.91 -4.18
C LEU A 57 -20.67 -8.29 -4.93
N ARG A 58 -21.39 -7.38 -4.26
CA ARG A 58 -22.50 -6.64 -4.86
C ARG A 58 -22.59 -5.23 -4.32
N LEU A 59 -23.02 -4.30 -5.16
CA LEU A 59 -23.47 -2.97 -4.72
C LEU A 59 -24.93 -3.05 -4.27
N GLY A 60 -25.33 -2.15 -3.38
CA GLY A 60 -26.71 -2.00 -2.93
C GLY A 60 -27.00 -0.53 -2.63
N HIS A 61 -28.22 -0.09 -2.89
CA HIS A 61 -28.67 1.29 -2.65
C HIS A 61 -30.08 1.25 -2.06
N GLY A 62 -30.44 2.26 -1.27
CA GLY A 62 -31.76 2.31 -0.62
C GLY A 62 -32.02 1.05 0.21
N ASP A 63 -33.13 0.38 -0.05
CA ASP A 63 -33.60 -0.79 0.70
C ASP A 63 -32.65 -2.01 0.59
N ASP A 64 -31.87 -2.12 -0.48
CA ASP A 64 -30.93 -3.23 -0.71
C ASP A 64 -29.59 -3.07 0.01
N LEU A 65 -29.31 -1.88 0.57
CA LEU A 65 -27.99 -1.55 1.14
C LEU A 65 -27.62 -2.47 2.31
N ALA A 66 -28.55 -2.74 3.21
CA ALA A 66 -28.31 -3.58 4.39
C ALA A 66 -27.94 -5.02 3.99
N ASP A 67 -28.64 -5.55 2.99
CA ASP A 67 -28.39 -6.89 2.45
C ASP A 67 -27.05 -6.97 1.73
N ALA A 68 -26.69 -5.94 0.96
CA ALA A 68 -25.40 -5.85 0.29
C ALA A 68 -24.24 -5.77 1.29
N LEU A 69 -24.36 -4.96 2.34
CA LEU A 69 -23.38 -4.87 3.44
C LEU A 69 -23.13 -6.24 4.09
N LYS A 70 -24.20 -6.97 4.43
CA LYS A 70 -24.10 -8.29 5.06
C LYS A 70 -23.47 -9.33 4.13
N ALA A 71 -23.87 -9.34 2.86
CA ALA A 71 -23.32 -10.28 1.89
C ALA A 71 -21.84 -10.03 1.61
N ASN A 72 -21.44 -8.77 1.41
CA ASN A 72 -20.04 -8.41 1.17
C ASN A 72 -19.19 -8.72 2.39
N GLY A 73 -19.65 -8.40 3.60
CA GLY A 73 -18.95 -8.76 4.84
C GLY A 73 -18.75 -10.26 4.99
N GLN A 74 -19.77 -11.07 4.63
CA GLN A 74 -19.64 -12.53 4.62
C GLN A 74 -18.67 -13.03 3.55
N ALA A 75 -18.68 -12.44 2.34
CA ALA A 75 -17.75 -12.77 1.28
C ALA A 75 -16.30 -12.51 1.70
N LEU A 76 -16.04 -11.32 2.27
CA LEU A 76 -14.71 -10.92 2.75
C LEU A 76 -14.20 -11.88 3.85
N ARG A 77 -15.05 -12.20 4.83
CA ARG A 77 -14.72 -13.18 5.87
C ARG A 77 -14.37 -14.55 5.29
N ARG A 78 -15.07 -15.02 4.26
CA ARG A 78 -14.75 -16.30 3.61
C ARG A 78 -13.38 -16.31 2.92
N TYR A 79 -12.92 -15.18 2.39
CA TYR A 79 -11.56 -15.03 1.88
C TYR A 79 -10.54 -15.10 3.02
N MET A 80 -10.75 -14.32 4.08
CA MET A 80 -9.83 -14.25 5.22
C MET A 80 -9.75 -15.58 6.00
N ASP A 81 -10.87 -16.28 6.18
CA ASP A 81 -10.94 -17.62 6.78
C ASP A 81 -10.28 -18.72 5.91
N GLY A 82 -9.87 -18.40 4.68
CA GLY A 82 -9.33 -19.37 3.71
C GLY A 82 -10.37 -20.33 3.11
N LYS A 83 -11.67 -20.10 3.33
CA LYS A 83 -12.76 -20.87 2.70
C LYS A 83 -12.79 -20.65 1.19
N VAL A 84 -12.39 -19.46 0.73
CA VAL A 84 -12.06 -19.21 -0.68
C VAL A 84 -10.55 -19.28 -0.83
N LYS A 85 -10.07 -20.23 -1.63
CA LYS A 85 -8.64 -20.58 -1.70
C LYS A 85 -7.79 -19.55 -2.45
N THR A 86 -8.42 -18.81 -3.36
CA THR A 86 -7.72 -17.95 -4.32
C THR A 86 -8.38 -16.59 -4.33
N LEU A 87 -7.59 -15.55 -4.05
CA LEU A 87 -7.98 -14.17 -4.26
C LEU A 87 -7.81 -13.80 -5.75
N PRO A 88 -8.88 -13.41 -6.48
CA PRO A 88 -8.75 -12.93 -7.85
C PRO A 88 -7.86 -11.68 -7.93
N ALA A 89 -7.02 -11.59 -8.96
CA ALA A 89 -6.06 -10.48 -9.11
C ALA A 89 -6.75 -9.10 -9.16
N ASP A 90 -7.85 -8.99 -9.90
CA ASP A 90 -8.62 -7.74 -9.99
C ASP A 90 -9.25 -7.33 -8.64
N LEU A 91 -9.54 -8.30 -7.76
CA LEU A 91 -10.03 -8.03 -6.40
C LEU A 91 -8.88 -7.67 -5.44
N GLU A 92 -7.70 -8.23 -5.64
CA GLU A 92 -6.51 -7.91 -4.85
C GLU A 92 -6.19 -6.41 -4.89
N ASP A 93 -6.14 -5.81 -6.09
CA ASP A 93 -5.82 -4.38 -6.23
C ASP A 93 -6.89 -3.50 -5.56
N ALA A 94 -8.17 -3.81 -5.78
CA ALA A 94 -9.28 -3.09 -5.14
C ALA A 94 -9.20 -3.18 -3.61
N TRP A 95 -8.91 -4.36 -3.07
CA TRP A 95 -8.81 -4.57 -1.63
C TRP A 95 -7.65 -3.79 -1.01
N VAL A 96 -6.46 -3.85 -1.63
CA VAL A 96 -5.30 -3.10 -1.15
C VAL A 96 -5.59 -1.60 -1.13
N LEU A 97 -6.19 -1.06 -2.20
CA LEU A 97 -6.48 0.37 -2.31
C LEU A 97 -7.56 0.86 -1.34
N SER A 98 -8.45 -0.04 -0.91
CA SER A 98 -9.47 0.23 0.12
C SER A 98 -8.93 0.26 1.55
N LEU A 99 -7.71 -0.23 1.80
CA LEU A 99 -7.09 -0.09 3.12
C LEU A 99 -6.83 1.40 3.43
N PRO A 100 -7.10 1.87 4.66
CA PRO A 100 -6.69 3.19 5.10
C PRO A 100 -5.18 3.22 5.35
N GLU A 101 -4.60 4.42 5.36
CA GLU A 101 -3.24 4.60 5.87
C GLU A 101 -3.19 4.38 7.39
N PRO A 102 -2.09 3.85 7.94
CA PRO A 102 -0.86 3.44 7.26
C PRO A 102 -0.90 2.02 6.65
N TYR A 103 -1.95 1.24 6.92
CA TYR A 103 -2.04 -0.18 6.54
C TYR A 103 -1.90 -0.42 5.05
N ARG A 104 -2.42 0.48 4.21
CA ARG A 104 -2.24 0.41 2.76
C ARG A 104 -0.79 0.52 2.34
N SER A 105 -0.09 1.57 2.78
CA SER A 105 1.31 1.78 2.39
C SER A 105 2.23 0.67 2.93
N ASP A 106 1.97 0.16 4.12
CA ASP A 106 2.69 -0.98 4.66
C ASP A 106 2.41 -2.27 3.86
N CYS A 107 1.15 -2.52 3.48
CA CYS A 107 0.76 -3.65 2.64
C CYS A 107 1.41 -3.61 1.25
N GLU A 108 1.37 -2.45 0.59
CA GLU A 108 2.02 -2.24 -0.72
C GLU A 108 3.53 -2.48 -0.63
N ARG A 109 4.18 -2.01 0.44
CA ARG A 109 5.61 -2.22 0.72
C ARG A 109 5.95 -3.71 0.80
N ASP A 110 5.21 -4.46 1.59
CA ASP A 110 5.44 -5.90 1.76
C ASP A 110 5.14 -6.67 0.47
N LEU A 111 4.12 -6.27 -0.29
CA LEU A 111 3.81 -6.87 -1.59
C LEU A 111 4.92 -6.61 -2.63
N ALA A 112 5.48 -5.40 -2.67
CA ALA A 112 6.58 -5.02 -3.56
C ALA A 112 7.90 -5.68 -3.17
N ALA A 113 8.20 -5.78 -1.87
CA ALA A 113 9.42 -6.40 -1.34
C ALA A 113 9.59 -7.86 -1.80
N ARG A 114 8.49 -8.58 -2.04
CA ARG A 114 8.49 -9.94 -2.61
C ARG A 114 9.21 -10.03 -3.96
N ARG A 115 9.23 -8.94 -4.71
CA ARG A 115 9.86 -8.82 -6.02
C ARG A 115 11.20 -8.08 -5.94
N GLY A 116 11.67 -7.74 -4.75
CA GLY A 116 12.85 -6.90 -4.55
C GLY A 116 12.61 -5.44 -4.99
N LEU A 117 11.37 -4.96 -4.93
CA LEU A 117 11.00 -3.60 -5.32
C LEU A 117 10.68 -2.74 -4.10
N LEU A 118 11.07 -1.47 -4.17
CA LEU A 118 10.60 -0.43 -3.26
C LEU A 118 9.44 0.29 -3.95
N PRO A 119 8.21 0.26 -3.42
CA PRO A 119 7.10 0.94 -4.06
C PRO A 119 7.17 2.43 -3.74
N ILE A 120 7.11 3.25 -4.78
CA ILE A 120 7.02 4.70 -4.66
C ILE A 120 5.75 5.12 -5.40
N ARG A 121 4.86 5.80 -4.68
CA ARG A 121 3.61 6.30 -5.26
C ARG A 121 3.94 7.39 -6.29
N LEU A 122 3.53 7.18 -7.53
CA LEU A 122 3.74 8.14 -8.62
C LEU A 122 3.12 9.51 -8.36
N SER A 123 2.05 9.57 -7.55
CA SER A 123 1.40 10.82 -7.15
C SER A 123 2.27 11.70 -6.24
N LEU A 124 3.28 11.12 -5.57
CA LEU A 124 4.24 11.86 -4.74
C LEU A 124 5.37 12.47 -5.58
N ILE A 125 5.54 12.00 -6.82
CA ILE A 125 6.56 12.50 -7.75
C ILE A 125 5.96 13.70 -8.48
N ALA A 126 6.41 14.90 -8.13
CA ALA A 126 5.89 16.12 -8.73
C ALA A 126 6.15 16.13 -10.24
N GLY A 127 5.14 16.51 -11.02
CA GLY A 127 5.29 16.76 -12.46
C GLY A 127 6.18 17.96 -12.69
N ASP A 128 5.84 19.08 -12.03
CA ASP A 128 6.24 20.50 -12.16
C ASP A 128 7.67 21.04 -11.94
N ALA A 129 8.61 20.27 -11.38
CA ALA A 129 9.66 20.88 -10.56
C ALA A 129 11.00 21.19 -11.29
N ASP A 130 11.03 22.21 -12.16
CA ASP A 130 12.22 22.52 -12.97
C ASP A 130 13.42 23.05 -12.16
N THR A 131 13.20 23.93 -11.17
CA THR A 131 14.27 24.49 -10.31
C THR A 131 14.09 24.14 -8.83
N ALA A 132 12.85 23.89 -8.41
CA ALA A 132 12.54 23.48 -7.04
C ALA A 132 13.07 22.08 -6.70
N GLY A 133 13.27 21.20 -7.69
CA GLY A 133 13.63 19.79 -7.46
C GLY A 133 14.95 19.61 -6.70
N ILE A 134 16.00 20.36 -7.04
CA ILE A 134 17.31 20.26 -6.36
C ILE A 134 17.23 20.83 -4.94
N GLY A 135 16.55 21.96 -4.76
CA GLY A 135 16.36 22.56 -3.44
C GLY A 135 15.60 21.63 -2.50
N VAL A 136 14.50 21.03 -2.99
CA VAL A 136 13.72 20.03 -2.25
C VAL A 136 14.58 18.81 -1.91
N LEU A 137 15.36 18.27 -2.86
CA LEU A 137 16.26 17.16 -2.59
C LEU A 137 17.26 17.47 -1.46
N MET A 138 17.84 18.67 -1.44
CA MET A 138 18.76 19.08 -0.38
C MET A 138 18.06 19.23 0.98
N VAL A 139 16.83 19.76 1.00
CA VAL A 139 16.01 19.87 2.21
C VAL A 139 15.66 18.49 2.78
N GLU A 140 15.21 17.57 1.92
CA GLU A 140 14.88 16.20 2.36
C GLU A 140 16.12 15.45 2.83
N PHE A 141 17.27 15.63 2.16
CA PHE A 141 18.52 15.02 2.59
C PHE A 141 18.98 15.56 3.95
N GLY A 142 18.91 16.88 4.18
CA GLY A 142 19.20 17.46 5.49
C GLY A 142 18.25 16.98 6.59
N SER A 143 16.97 16.77 6.25
CA SER A 143 15.97 16.20 7.16
C SER A 143 16.28 14.75 7.51
N LEU A 144 16.75 13.95 6.54
CA LEU A 144 17.24 12.59 6.78
C LEU A 144 18.46 12.58 7.70
N VAL A 145 19.45 13.43 7.47
CA VAL A 145 20.64 13.54 8.33
C VAL A 145 20.24 13.88 9.77
N SER A 146 19.28 14.80 9.93
CA SER A 146 18.76 15.16 11.25
C SER A 146 18.06 13.98 11.94
N ALA A 147 17.30 13.17 11.19
CA ALA A 147 16.63 11.98 11.71
C ALA A 147 17.61 10.84 12.05
N LEU A 148 18.73 10.74 11.34
CA LEU A 148 19.78 9.75 11.59
C LEU A 148 20.61 10.09 12.83
N THR A 149 20.73 11.37 13.19
CA THR A 149 21.66 11.84 14.23
C THR A 149 21.52 11.09 15.56
N PRO A 150 20.31 10.85 16.11
CA PRO A 150 20.15 10.08 17.34
C PRO A 150 20.57 8.62 17.19
N ALA A 151 20.28 8.01 16.04
CA ALA A 151 20.56 6.59 15.76
C ALA A 151 22.04 6.31 15.44
N THR A 152 22.82 7.35 15.15
CA THR A 152 24.26 7.23 14.91
C THR A 152 25.11 7.75 16.06
N ALA A 153 24.48 8.20 17.14
CA ALA A 153 25.16 8.91 18.23
C ALA A 153 26.19 8.05 18.97
N ASP A 154 25.98 6.74 19.04
CA ASP A 154 26.90 5.78 19.65
C ASP A 154 27.79 5.04 18.63
N GLY A 155 27.67 5.44 17.35
CA GLY A 155 28.43 4.87 16.24
C GLY A 155 27.96 3.51 15.74
N VAL A 156 26.86 2.94 16.26
CA VAL A 156 26.38 1.61 15.88
C VAL A 156 24.86 1.60 15.70
N ILE A 157 24.39 1.38 14.47
CA ILE A 157 22.96 1.19 14.22
C ILE A 157 22.56 -0.24 14.64
N ASP A 158 21.76 -0.36 15.69
CA ASP A 158 21.28 -1.65 16.23
C ASP A 158 19.82 -1.61 16.76
N GLU A 159 19.42 -2.63 17.52
CA GLU A 159 18.05 -2.74 18.08
C GLU A 159 17.66 -1.54 18.97
N ARG A 160 18.63 -0.83 19.54
CA ARG A 160 18.39 0.37 20.37
C ARG A 160 17.80 1.52 19.56
N ASP A 161 18.00 1.53 18.24
CA ASP A 161 17.50 2.57 17.33
C ASP A 161 16.12 2.28 16.76
N ARG A 162 15.53 1.13 17.12
CA ARG A 162 14.20 0.72 16.70
C ARG A 162 13.13 1.83 16.88
N PRO A 163 13.13 2.64 17.96
CA PRO A 163 12.20 3.76 18.09
C PRO A 163 12.32 4.81 16.98
N HIS A 164 13.50 4.98 16.38
CA HIS A 164 13.78 5.94 15.31
C HIS A 164 13.63 5.35 13.90
N ALA A 165 13.66 4.02 13.78
CA ALA A 165 13.70 3.32 12.50
C ALA A 165 12.58 3.72 11.53
N LYS A 166 11.33 3.87 12.01
CA LYS A 166 10.21 4.28 11.14
C LYS A 166 10.45 5.66 10.54
N THR A 167 10.78 6.64 11.37
CA THR A 167 11.06 8.01 10.92
C THR A 167 12.22 8.06 9.94
N ILE A 168 13.29 7.31 10.20
CA ILE A 168 14.44 7.22 9.29
C ILE A 168 14.03 6.63 7.93
N ILE A 169 13.24 5.55 7.93
CA ILE A 169 12.73 4.94 6.69
C ILE A 169 11.85 5.93 5.91
N ASP A 170 10.96 6.63 6.58
CA ASP A 170 10.08 7.61 5.95
C ASP A 170 10.91 8.75 5.32
N ARG A 171 11.95 9.24 6.02
CA ARG A 171 12.89 10.26 5.48
C ARG A 171 13.74 9.75 4.32
N CYS A 172 14.15 8.48 4.35
CA CYS A 172 14.80 7.87 3.19
C CYS A 172 13.88 7.88 1.96
N ASN A 173 12.59 7.55 2.13
CA ASN A 173 11.63 7.59 1.04
C ASN A 173 11.41 9.00 0.50
N ASP A 174 11.36 10.01 1.37
CA ASP A 174 11.25 11.42 0.98
C ASP A 174 12.41 11.86 0.07
N VAL A 175 13.65 11.47 0.42
CA VAL A 175 14.83 11.70 -0.42
C VAL A 175 14.72 11.01 -1.78
N VAL A 176 14.26 9.76 -1.83
CA VAL A 176 14.10 9.04 -3.09
C VAL A 176 13.01 9.69 -3.96
N ILE A 177 11.89 10.12 -3.37
CA ILE A 177 10.83 10.84 -4.08
C ILE A 177 11.36 12.15 -4.68
N ALA A 178 12.15 12.92 -3.91
CA ALA A 178 12.77 14.14 -4.40
C ALA A 178 13.74 13.87 -5.56
N ALA A 179 14.55 12.81 -5.49
CA ALA A 179 15.44 12.41 -6.57
C ALA A 179 14.68 11.97 -7.83
N LEU A 180 13.61 11.18 -7.68
CA LEU A 180 12.77 10.74 -8.80
C LEU A 180 12.01 11.90 -9.45
N THR A 181 11.66 12.93 -8.68
CA THR A 181 11.04 14.15 -9.21
C THR A 181 11.98 14.84 -10.21
N ILE A 182 13.28 14.93 -9.90
CA ILE A 182 14.29 15.44 -10.84
C ILE A 182 14.40 14.50 -12.06
N GLN A 183 14.52 13.19 -11.83
CA GLN A 183 14.64 12.21 -12.90
C GLN A 183 13.48 12.28 -13.91
N ARG A 184 12.23 12.42 -13.41
CA ARG A 184 11.03 12.48 -14.23
C ARG A 184 11.08 13.61 -15.26
N ARG A 185 11.71 14.75 -14.93
CA ARG A 185 11.92 15.83 -15.90
C ARG A 185 12.83 15.44 -17.05
N PHE A 186 13.93 14.76 -16.77
CA PHE A 186 14.82 14.27 -17.82
C PHE A 186 14.17 13.18 -18.68
N VAL A 187 13.36 12.30 -18.07
CA VAL A 187 12.57 11.31 -18.82
C VAL A 187 11.60 11.99 -19.77
N ALA A 188 10.90 13.04 -19.32
CA ALA A 188 9.99 13.82 -20.17
C ALA A 188 10.73 14.51 -21.33
N LEU A 189 11.94 15.06 -21.10
CA LEU A 189 12.77 15.66 -22.15
C LEU A 189 13.21 14.65 -23.22
N LEU A 190 13.40 13.39 -22.84
CA LEU A 190 13.77 12.30 -23.76
C LEU A 190 12.58 11.73 -24.54
N GLY A 191 11.38 12.29 -24.39
CA GLY A 191 10.15 11.78 -25.04
C GLY A 191 9.66 10.46 -24.45
N GLY A 192 10.19 10.04 -23.30
CA GLY A 192 9.66 8.91 -22.55
C GLY A 192 8.35 9.32 -21.88
N GLY A 193 7.22 8.88 -22.43
CA GLY A 193 5.95 8.91 -21.72
C GLY A 193 6.06 8.06 -20.44
N ALA A 194 5.59 8.63 -19.33
CA ALA A 194 5.52 7.99 -18.01
C ALA A 194 4.74 6.67 -18.03
#